data_AF-A0A2M7XAP0-F1
#
_entry.id   AF-A0A2M7XAP0-F1
#
_cell.length_a   1.000
_cell.length_b   1.000
_cell.length_c   1.000
_cell.angle_alpha   90.00
_cell.angle_beta   90.00
_cell.angle_gamma   90.00
#
_symmetry.space_group_name_H-M   'P 1'
#
loop_
_entity.id
_entity.type
_entity.pdbx_description
1 polymer ?
#
loop_
_entity_poly.entity_id
_entity_poly.type
_entity_poly.pdbx_seq_one_letter_code
_entity_poly.pdbx_strand_id
1 'polypeptide(L)'
;GVKNELDAVFLARNRLFVIECKTARMDQPEAPKANDTLFKLSEICRRVGGLGTRGMLASYRPLAAAEKRLAAALRIELVCEQQLASLSEKIQSWVQR
;
A
#
# COMPACT_ATOMS: atom_id res chain seq x y z
N GLY A 1 -3.32 22.84 6.11
CA GLY A 1 -3.45 21.46 5.63
C GLY A 1 -2.34 20.62 6.21
N VAL A 2 -2.53 19.29 6.31
CA VAL A 2 -1.47 18.36 6.74
C VAL A 2 -0.61 18.00 5.53
N LYS A 3 0.71 18.13 5.65
CA LYS A 3 1.65 17.70 4.60
C LYS A 3 1.79 16.19 4.64
N ASN A 4 1.55 15.53 3.52
CA ASN A 4 1.80 14.10 3.33
C ASN A 4 2.81 13.91 2.21
N GLU A 5 3.67 12.91 2.37
CA GLU A 5 4.57 12.41 1.32
C GLU A 5 3.93 11.17 0.71
N LEU A 6 4.03 11.04 -0.62
CA LEU A 6 3.52 9.90 -1.38
C LEU A 6 4.67 9.38 -2.23
N ASP A 7 5.09 8.14 -1.98
CA ASP A 7 6.31 7.59 -2.60
C ASP A 7 6.15 7.44 -4.13
N ALA A 8 5.00 6.91 -4.58
CA ALA A 8 4.63 6.92 -5.98
C ALA A 8 3.12 7.07 -6.16
N VAL A 9 2.74 7.85 -7.18
CA VAL A 9 1.34 8.12 -7.52
C VAL A 9 1.19 8.17 -9.03
N PHE A 10 0.12 7.57 -9.54
CA PHE A 10 -0.21 7.66 -10.96
C PHE A 10 -1.72 7.59 -11.20
N LEU A 11 -2.15 8.06 -12.36
CA LEU A 11 -3.54 7.98 -12.82
C LEU A 11 -3.65 6.96 -13.96
N ALA A 12 -4.58 6.03 -13.84
CA ALA A 12 -4.93 5.11 -14.93
C ALA A 12 -6.43 4.84 -14.91
N ARG A 13 -7.07 4.78 -16.08
CA ARG A 13 -8.52 4.52 -16.20
C ARG A 13 -9.38 5.42 -15.29
N ASN A 14 -9.04 6.71 -15.22
CA ASN A 14 -9.69 7.72 -14.36
C ASN A 14 -9.69 7.36 -12.87
N ARG A 15 -8.69 6.60 -12.43
CA ARG A 15 -8.51 6.19 -11.05
C ARG A 15 -7.12 6.55 -10.57
N LEU A 16 -7.06 7.14 -9.38
CA LEU A 16 -5.80 7.44 -8.70
C LEU A 16 -5.26 6.17 -8.03
N PHE A 17 -3.99 5.87 -8.24
CA PHE A 17 -3.27 4.78 -7.60
C PHE A 17 -2.14 5.36 -6.77
N VAL A 18 -2.07 4.96 -5.51
CA VAL A 18 -1.06 5.41 -4.54
C VAL A 18 -0.28 4.19 -4.08
N ILE A 19 1.05 4.28 -4.14
CA ILE A 19 1.95 3.23 -3.66
C ILE A 19 2.78 3.82 -2.52
N GLU A 20 2.75 3.14 -1.37
CA GLU A 20 3.67 3.36 -0.26
C GLU A 20 4.73 2.26 -0.26
N CYS A 21 5.98 2.63 -0.05
CA CYS A 21 7.15 1.75 -0.06
C CYS A 21 7.73 1.65 1.36
N LYS A 22 7.99 0.42 1.84
CA LYS A 22 8.63 0.20 3.14
C LYS A 22 9.75 -0.82 3.08
N THR A 23 10.94 -0.42 3.51
CA THR A 23 12.11 -1.31 3.68
C THR A 23 12.27 -1.81 5.11
N ALA A 24 11.63 -1.13 6.08
CA ALA A 24 11.67 -1.47 7.49
C ALA A 24 11.08 -2.86 7.78
N ARG A 25 11.63 -3.54 8.79
CA ARG A 25 10.94 -4.69 9.41
C ARG A 25 9.69 -4.16 10.09
N MET A 26 8.54 -4.74 9.77
CA MET A 26 7.22 -4.42 10.36
C MET A 26 6.59 -5.64 11.05
N ASP A 27 7.35 -6.74 11.13
CA ASP A 27 6.98 -8.03 11.68
C ASP A 27 7.44 -8.24 13.13
N GLN A 28 8.12 -7.26 13.72
CA GLN A 28 8.61 -7.31 15.10
C GLN A 28 7.76 -6.46 16.06
N PRO A 29 7.66 -6.81 17.36
CA PRO A 29 6.84 -6.08 18.34
C PRO A 29 7.21 -4.59 18.50
N GLU A 30 8.49 -4.26 18.31
CA GLU A 30 9.04 -2.90 18.46
C GLU A 30 9.14 -2.13 17.13
N ALA A 31 8.77 -2.77 16.02
CA ALA A 31 8.80 -2.15 14.71
C ALA A 31 7.72 -1.06 14.54
N PRO A 32 7.89 -0.12 13.58
CA PRO A 32 6.79 0.72 13.13
C PRO A 32 5.61 -0.18 12.79
N LYS A 33 4.50 -0.04 13.52
CA LYS A 33 3.36 -0.96 13.41
C LYS A 33 2.87 -0.88 11.97
N ALA A 34 2.95 -1.98 11.22
CA ALA A 34 2.43 -2.05 9.86
C ALA A 34 0.97 -1.55 9.79
N ASN A 35 0.20 -1.75 10.87
CA ASN A 35 -1.14 -1.20 11.05
C ASN A 35 -1.19 0.33 10.87
N ASP A 36 -0.26 1.09 11.44
CA ASP A 36 -0.25 2.55 11.32
C ASP A 36 0.02 2.96 9.87
N THR A 37 0.92 2.25 9.18
CA THR A 37 1.17 2.44 7.75
C THR A 37 -0.07 2.16 6.92
N LEU A 38 -0.76 1.05 7.18
CA LEU A 38 -1.98 0.66 6.48
C LEU A 38 -3.13 1.64 6.72
N PHE A 39 -3.36 2.06 7.97
CA PHE A 39 -4.39 3.05 8.30
C PHE A 39 -4.08 4.41 7.67
N LYS A 40 -2.83 4.88 7.77
CA LYS A 40 -2.40 6.13 7.14
C LYS A 40 -2.61 6.08 5.62
N LEU A 41 -2.19 5.01 4.96
CA LEU A 41 -2.37 4.85 3.51
C LEU A 41 -3.85 4.83 3.12
N SER A 42 -4.70 4.11 3.87
CA SER A 42 -6.15 4.07 3.62
C SER A 42 -6.78 5.47 3.72
N GLU A 43 -6.31 6.26 4.69
CA GLU A 43 -6.83 7.59 4.94
C GLU A 43 -6.39 8.60 3.88
N ILE A 44 -5.12 8.54 3.48
CA ILE A 44 -4.58 9.27 2.35
C ILE A 44 -5.42 8.97 1.11
N CYS A 45 -5.61 7.70 0.76
CA CYS A 45 -6.37 7.30 -0.43
C CYS A 45 -7.77 7.92 -0.44
N ARG A 46 -8.46 7.87 0.70
CA ARG A 46 -9.80 8.47 0.88
C ARG A 46 -9.78 9.98 0.70
N ARG A 47 -8.75 10.67 1.21
CA ARG A 47 -8.64 12.14 1.15
C ARG A 47 -8.22 12.67 -0.23
N VAL A 48 -7.30 11.99 -0.92
CA VAL A 48 -6.69 12.54 -2.15
C VAL A 48 -7.48 12.26 -3.42
N GLY A 49 -8.22 11.15 -3.50
CA GLY A 49 -8.96 10.77 -4.72
C GLY A 49 -10.32 10.12 -4.46
N GLY A 50 -10.84 10.25 -3.23
CA GLY A 50 -12.15 9.77 -2.85
C GLY A 50 -12.28 8.23 -2.88
N LEU A 51 -13.50 7.74 -3.10
CA LEU A 51 -13.82 6.31 -3.09
C LEU A 51 -13.19 5.52 -4.24
N GLY A 52 -12.72 6.21 -5.29
CA GLY A 52 -12.10 5.59 -6.45
C GLY A 52 -10.65 5.18 -6.22
N THR A 53 -9.93 5.86 -5.33
CA THR A 53 -8.49 5.65 -5.13
C THR A 53 -8.17 4.23 -4.71
N ARG A 54 -7.08 3.68 -5.24
CA ARG A 54 -6.54 2.38 -4.82
C ARG A 54 -5.15 2.56 -4.20
N GLY A 55 -4.95 1.93 -3.05
CA GLY A 55 -3.69 1.93 -2.32
C GLY A 55 -2.94 0.60 -2.48
N MET A 56 -1.63 0.66 -2.58
CA MET A 56 -0.72 -0.48 -2.51
C MET A 56 0.35 -0.22 -1.47
N LEU A 57 0.67 -1.24 -0.66
CA LEU A 57 1.88 -1.26 0.16
C LEU A 57 2.89 -2.23 -0.48
N ALA A 58 3.98 -1.66 -1.01
CA ALA A 58 5.14 -2.41 -1.47
C ALA A 58 6.14 -2.53 -0.31
N SER A 59 6.30 -3.72 0.26
CA SER A 59 7.19 -3.93 1.39
C SER A 59 8.34 -4.88 1.05
N TYR A 60 9.57 -4.45 1.33
CA TYR A 60 10.75 -5.30 1.18
C TYR A 60 10.75 -6.52 2.12
N ARG A 61 10.04 -6.40 3.25
CA ARG A 61 9.96 -7.42 4.31
C ARG A 61 8.56 -8.05 4.34
N PRO A 62 8.40 -9.24 4.93
CA PRO A 62 7.08 -9.81 5.13
C PRO A 62 6.26 -8.97 6.10
N LEU A 63 4.94 -9.08 5.98
CA LEU A 63 3.98 -8.69 7.01
C LEU A 63 3.45 -9.95 7.72
N ALA A 64 3.14 -9.83 9.01
CA ALA A 64 2.48 -10.90 9.74
C ALA A 64 1.02 -11.09 9.26
N ALA A 65 0.44 -12.22 9.66
CA ALA A 65 -0.87 -12.64 9.14
C ALA A 65 -2.00 -11.69 9.55
N ALA A 66 -1.89 -11.00 10.68
CA ALA A 66 -2.89 -10.03 11.13
C ALA A 66 -2.91 -8.81 10.21
N GLU A 67 -1.75 -8.29 9.84
CA GLU A 67 -1.57 -7.13 8.98
C GLU A 67 -1.99 -7.43 7.55
N LYS A 68 -1.73 -8.66 7.06
CA LYS A 68 -2.25 -9.11 5.74
C LYS A 68 -3.78 -9.11 5.71
N ARG A 69 -4.43 -9.57 6.79
CA ARG A 69 -5.90 -9.51 6.93
C ARG A 69 -6.40 -8.07 7.00
N LEU A 70 -5.70 -7.20 7.73
CA LEU A 70 -6.03 -5.78 7.82
C LEU A 70 -5.92 -5.09 6.45
N ALA A 71 -4.84 -5.33 5.70
CA ALA A 71 -4.67 -4.78 4.37
C ALA A 71 -5.82 -5.19 3.42
N ALA A 72 -6.22 -6.47 3.46
CA ALA A 72 -7.38 -6.96 2.70
C ALA A 72 -8.68 -6.25 3.13
N ALA A 73 -8.92 -6.08 4.43
CA ALA A 73 -10.09 -5.36 4.95
C ALA A 73 -10.11 -3.88 4.52
N LEU A 74 -8.94 -3.25 4.43
CA LEU A 74 -8.77 -1.87 3.95
C LEU A 74 -8.69 -1.75 2.43
N ARG A 75 -8.78 -2.87 1.69
CA ARG A 75 -8.63 -2.94 0.22
C ARG A 75 -7.30 -2.35 -0.28
N ILE A 76 -6.23 -2.58 0.49
CA ILE A 76 -4.85 -2.23 0.11
C ILE A 76 -4.20 -3.45 -0.54
N GLU A 77 -3.70 -3.28 -1.76
CA GLU A 77 -2.91 -4.32 -2.45
C GLU A 77 -1.55 -4.48 -1.74
N LEU A 78 -1.12 -5.72 -1.50
CA LEU A 78 0.19 -5.99 -0.92
C LEU A 78 1.12 -6.60 -1.97
N VAL A 79 2.33 -6.06 -2.05
CA VAL A 79 3.45 -6.69 -2.77
C VAL A 79 4.61 -6.80 -1.80
N CYS A 80 4.98 -8.02 -1.41
CA CYS A 80 6.01 -8.25 -0.40
C CYS A 80 7.12 -9.19 -0.89
N GLU A 81 8.32 -9.01 -0.34
CA GLU A 81 9.44 -9.95 -0.48
C GLU A 81 9.71 -10.33 -1.95
N GLN A 82 9.64 -11.63 -2.29
CA GLN A 82 9.93 -12.14 -3.63
C GLN A 82 8.95 -11.62 -4.69
N GLN A 83 7.75 -11.16 -4.29
CA GLN A 83 6.78 -10.59 -5.23
C GLN A 83 7.29 -9.27 -5.84
N LEU A 84 8.19 -8.55 -5.15
CA LEU A 84 8.77 -7.30 -5.64
C LEU A 84 9.60 -7.49 -6.91
N ALA A 85 10.18 -8.69 -7.13
CA ALA A 85 10.89 -9.00 -8.37
C ALA A 85 9.98 -8.94 -9.61
N SER A 86 8.66 -9.06 -9.40
CA SER A 86 7.62 -8.95 -10.43
C SER A 86 6.71 -7.72 -10.23
N LEU A 87 7.24 -6.66 -9.60
CA LEU A 87 6.42 -5.49 -9.24
C LEU A 87 5.76 -4.85 -10.46
N SER A 88 6.45 -4.80 -11.60
CA SER A 88 5.91 -4.30 -12.87
C SER A 88 4.65 -5.06 -13.29
N GLU A 89 4.70 -6.38 -13.30
CA GLU A 89 3.57 -7.25 -13.68
C GLU A 89 2.44 -7.13 -12.65
N LYS A 90 2.76 -7.02 -11.36
CA LYS A 90 1.77 -6.83 -10.29
C LYS A 90 1.03 -5.50 -10.45
N ILE A 91 1.74 -4.41 -10.73
CA ILE A 91 1.12 -3.09 -10.96
C ILE A 91 0.24 -3.14 -12.21
N GLN A 92 0.73 -3.71 -13.32
CA GLN A 92 -0.06 -3.84 -14.55
C GLN A 92 -1.35 -4.64 -14.32
N SER A 93 -1.26 -5.79 -13.61
CA SER A 93 -2.43 -6.58 -13.23
C SER A 93 -3.38 -5.80 -12.32
N TRP A 94 -2.86 -5.09 -11.33
CA TRP A 94 -3.66 -4.32 -10.38
C TRP A 94 -4.46 -3.19 -11.05
N VAL A 95 -3.87 -2.51 -12.03
CA VAL A 95 -4.51 -1.45 -12.83
C VAL A 95 -5.64 -1.99 -13.71
N GLN A 96 -5.57 -3.26 -14.10
CA GLN A 96 -6.58 -3.89 -14.95
C GLN A 96 -7.86 -4.29 -14.20
N ARG A 97 -7.81 -4.45 -12.87
CA ARG A 97 -8.94 -4.77 -11.98
C ARG A 97 -9.77 -3.53 -11.64
#